data_AF-A0A7C4S9X5-F1
#
_entry.id   AF-A0A7C4S9X5-F1
#
_cell.length_a   1.000
_cell.length_b   1.000
_cell.length_c   1.000
_cell.angle_alpha   90.00
_cell.angle_beta   90.00
_cell.angle_gamma   90.00
#
_symmetry.space_group_name_H-M   'P 1'
#
loop_
_entity.id
_entity.type
_entity.pdbx_description
1 polymer ?
#
loop_
_entity_poly.entity_id
_entity_poly.type
_entity_poly.pdbx_seq_one_letter_code
_entity_poly.pdbx_strand_id
1 'polypeptide(L)'
;MDRIQLHMESRESVILDAIEILKPVVEELKKREPIIGEQLSHSVKKSRLEERIVGSCPVCGKGSLIILYSRRTGKRFIGCTEFFKGSCKASFPLPQKGSVAPSEKACPECGWPMVQVKIKGKRPWTLCFNTDCPSKEVKAGIK
;
A
#
# COMPACT_ATOMS: atom_id res chain seq x y z
N MET A 1 21.10 13.41 -38.69
CA MET A 1 21.41 12.04 -39.17
C MET A 1 21.91 12.11 -40.62
N ASP A 2 21.12 12.65 -41.55
CA ASP A 2 21.44 12.68 -42.99
C ASP A 2 22.73 13.45 -43.36
N ARG A 3 23.11 14.48 -42.57
CA ARG A 3 24.31 15.30 -42.80
C ARG A 3 25.63 14.69 -42.32
N ILE A 4 25.60 13.79 -41.34
CA ILE A 4 26.79 13.02 -40.90
C ILE A 4 27.18 12.02 -42.00
N GLN A 5 26.17 11.41 -42.64
CA GLN A 5 26.35 10.45 -43.73
C GLN A 5 26.97 11.11 -44.98
N LEU A 6 26.75 12.42 -45.15
CA LEU A 6 27.32 13.26 -46.21
C LEU A 6 28.64 13.95 -45.82
N HIS A 7 29.26 13.61 -44.67
CA HIS A 7 30.50 14.23 -44.13
C HIS A 7 30.41 15.76 -43.89
N MET A 8 29.20 16.30 -43.77
CA MET A 8 28.99 17.75 -43.62
C MET A 8 29.02 18.23 -42.17
N GLU A 9 28.89 17.32 -41.19
CA GLU A 9 28.90 17.61 -39.75
C GLU A 9 29.63 16.46 -39.03
N SER A 10 30.41 16.77 -37.98
CA SER A 10 31.13 15.75 -37.21
C SER A 10 30.21 15.09 -36.17
N ARG A 11 30.51 13.85 -35.78
CA ARG A 11 29.73 13.15 -34.73
C ARG A 11 29.72 13.93 -33.41
N GLU A 12 30.80 14.64 -33.14
CA GLU A 12 30.98 15.47 -31.94
C GLU A 12 30.08 16.70 -31.96
N SER A 13 29.94 17.39 -33.10
CA SER A 13 29.06 18.56 -33.21
C SER A 13 27.60 18.19 -32.97
N VAL A 14 27.15 17.07 -33.54
CA VAL A 14 25.76 16.61 -33.38
C VAL A 14 25.44 16.21 -31.93
N ILE A 15 26.41 15.67 -31.19
CA ILE A 15 26.23 15.38 -29.76
C ILE A 15 26.16 16.68 -28.94
N LEU A 16 26.99 17.67 -29.25
CA LEU A 16 26.97 18.98 -28.57
C LEU A 16 25.65 19.71 -28.81
N ASP A 17 25.16 19.73 -30.05
CA ASP A 17 23.88 20.36 -30.40
C ASP A 17 22.70 19.67 -29.67
N ALA A 18 22.73 18.33 -29.57
CA ALA A 18 21.71 17.59 -28.83
C ALA A 18 21.73 17.93 -27.33
N ILE A 19 22.92 18.11 -26.74
CA ILE A 19 23.07 18.52 -25.34
C ILE A 19 22.52 19.94 -25.14
N GLU A 20 22.82 20.88 -26.05
CA GLU A 20 22.32 22.26 -25.95
C GLU A 20 20.80 22.34 -26.02
N ILE A 21 20.17 21.53 -26.88
CA ILE A 21 18.71 21.47 -27.00
C ILE A 21 18.07 20.85 -25.75
N LEU A 22 18.66 19.77 -25.21
CA LEU A 22 18.07 19.02 -24.10
C LEU A 22 18.27 19.71 -22.75
N LYS A 23 19.38 20.44 -22.56
CA LYS A 23 19.73 21.09 -21.29
C LYS A 23 18.62 22.00 -20.71
N PRO A 24 18.03 22.95 -21.46
CA PRO A 24 16.97 23.80 -20.91
C PRO A 24 15.71 23.02 -20.55
N VAL A 25 15.38 21.98 -21.31
CA VAL A 25 14.21 21.12 -21.05
C VAL A 25 14.39 20.33 -19.76
N VAL A 26 15.57 19.74 -19.56
CA VAL A 26 15.88 18.96 -18.35
C VAL A 26 15.98 19.87 -17.12
N GLU A 27 16.55 21.07 -17.25
CA GLU A 27 16.59 22.05 -16.15
C GLU A 27 15.19 22.51 -15.73
N GLU A 28 14.30 22.77 -16.69
CA GLU A 28 12.92 23.14 -16.40
C GLU A 28 12.15 21.99 -15.76
N LEU A 29 12.34 20.76 -16.25
CA LEU A 29 11.75 19.57 -15.64
C LEU A 29 12.22 19.40 -14.19
N LYS A 30 13.51 19.58 -13.91
CA LYS A 30 14.09 19.47 -12.57
C LYS A 30 13.57 20.53 -11.60
N LYS A 31 13.31 21.75 -12.08
CA LYS A 31 12.68 22.81 -11.26
C LYS A 31 11.25 22.43 -10.85
N ARG A 32 10.51 21.75 -11.72
CA ARG A 32 9.11 21.34 -11.48
C ARG A 32 8.97 19.96 -10.82
N GLU A 33 10.04 19.17 -10.81
CA GLU A 33 10.10 17.82 -10.24
C GLU A 33 9.49 17.72 -8.83
N PRO A 34 9.75 18.65 -7.88
CA PRO A 34 9.20 18.53 -6.53
C PRO A 34 7.67 18.62 -6.50
N ILE A 35 7.10 19.56 -7.27
CA ILE A 35 5.66 19.82 -7.33
C ILE A 35 4.95 18.65 -8.01
N ILE A 36 5.46 18.23 -9.17
CA ILE A 36 4.94 17.08 -9.92
C ILE A 36 5.03 15.82 -9.05
N GLY A 37 6.18 15.62 -8.40
CA GLY A 37 6.43 14.50 -7.50
C GLY A 37 5.46 14.46 -6.32
N GLU A 38 5.19 15.61 -5.69
CA GLU A 38 4.24 15.72 -4.58
C GLU A 38 2.81 15.40 -5.03
N GLN A 39 2.34 15.99 -6.13
CA GLN A 39 0.99 15.78 -6.65
C GLN A 39 0.76 14.31 -7.04
N LEU A 40 1.71 13.70 -7.75
CA LEU A 40 1.65 12.28 -8.09
C LEU A 40 1.70 11.40 -6.83
N SER A 41 2.57 11.74 -5.87
CA SER A 41 2.71 10.99 -4.62
C SER A 41 1.42 11.00 -3.79
N HIS A 42 0.74 12.15 -3.71
CA HIS A 42 -0.48 12.29 -2.91
C HIS A 42 -1.62 11.39 -3.44
N SER A 43 -1.86 11.42 -4.75
CA SER A 43 -2.89 10.61 -5.40
C SER A 43 -2.62 9.12 -5.22
N VAL A 44 -1.38 8.67 -5.46
CA VAL A 44 -0.99 7.26 -5.28
C VAL A 44 -1.09 6.82 -3.82
N LYS A 45 -0.68 7.68 -2.88
CA LYS A 45 -0.79 7.39 -1.44
C LYS A 45 -2.23 7.23 -0.99
N LYS A 46 -3.12 8.12 -1.45
CA LYS A 46 -4.54 8.10 -1.08
C LYS A 46 -5.23 6.81 -1.56
N SER A 47 -5.11 6.50 -2.85
CA SER A 47 -5.71 5.27 -3.40
C SER A 47 -5.17 4.01 -2.71
N ARG A 48 -3.85 3.95 -2.45
CA ARG A 48 -3.24 2.83 -1.75
C ARG A 48 -3.66 2.72 -0.27
N LEU A 49 -4.00 3.83 0.36
CA LEU A 49 -4.51 3.84 1.73
C LEU A 49 -5.93 3.27 1.76
N GLU A 50 -6.79 3.73 0.85
CA GLU A 50 -8.19 3.29 0.73
C GLU A 50 -8.29 1.77 0.50
N GLU A 51 -7.46 1.21 -0.38
CA GLU A 51 -7.37 -0.24 -0.63
C GLU A 51 -6.97 -1.07 0.61
N ARG A 52 -6.37 -0.44 1.62
CA ARG A 52 -5.91 -1.11 2.86
C ARG A 52 -6.89 -0.95 4.01
N ILE A 53 -7.94 -0.15 3.85
CA ILE A 53 -8.96 0.05 4.88
C ILE A 53 -9.79 -1.22 4.96
N VAL A 54 -9.76 -1.83 6.15
CA VAL A 54 -10.53 -3.04 6.47
C VAL A 54 -11.94 -2.66 6.94
N GLY A 55 -12.07 -1.51 7.62
CA GLY A 55 -13.34 -0.97 8.11
C GLY A 55 -13.13 -0.02 9.27
N SER A 56 -14.23 0.47 9.86
CA SER A 56 -14.17 1.32 11.06
C SER A 56 -13.63 0.53 12.27
N CYS A 57 -12.92 1.22 13.18
CA CYS A 57 -12.37 0.61 14.38
C CYS A 57 -13.46 0.46 15.46
N PRO A 58 -13.87 -0.78 15.81
CA PRO A 58 -14.87 -1.00 16.85
C PRO A 58 -14.31 -0.75 18.26
N VAL A 59 -12.99 -0.65 18.43
CA VAL A 59 -12.33 -0.45 19.74
C VAL A 59 -12.38 1.01 20.18
N CYS A 60 -12.10 1.96 19.29
CA CYS A 60 -12.07 3.39 19.63
C CYS A 60 -13.21 4.21 19.00
N GLY A 61 -13.92 3.67 18.00
CA GLY A 61 -15.03 4.34 17.30
C GLY A 61 -14.66 5.56 16.45
N LYS A 62 -13.41 6.06 16.54
CA LYS A 62 -12.96 7.31 15.91
C LYS A 62 -12.07 7.11 14.68
N GLY A 63 -11.40 5.96 14.58
CA GLY A 63 -10.45 5.66 13.50
C GLY A 63 -10.87 4.47 12.64
N SER A 64 -10.07 4.18 11.60
CA SER A 64 -10.27 3.04 10.71
C SER A 64 -9.18 1.99 10.95
N LEU A 65 -9.53 0.71 10.79
CA LEU A 65 -8.59 -0.41 10.79
C LEU A 65 -7.93 -0.52 9.41
N ILE A 66 -6.61 -0.58 9.40
CA ILE A 66 -5.79 -0.69 8.19
C ILE A 66 -4.76 -1.80 8.32
N ILE A 67 -4.42 -2.43 7.19
CA ILE A 67 -3.33 -3.42 7.14
C ILE A 67 -1.98 -2.70 7.12
N LEU A 68 -1.16 -2.96 8.14
CA LEU A 68 0.14 -2.35 8.37
C LEU A 68 1.26 -3.39 8.45
N TYR A 69 2.50 -2.92 8.36
CA TYR A 69 3.71 -3.70 8.53
C TYR A 69 4.55 -3.10 9.64
N SER A 70 5.01 -3.95 10.57
CA SER A 70 5.88 -3.54 11.66
C SER A 70 7.24 -3.11 11.11
N ARG A 71 7.67 -1.90 11.43
CA ARG A 71 8.99 -1.38 11.03
C ARG A 71 10.15 -2.18 11.64
N ARG A 72 9.94 -2.74 12.84
CA ARG A 72 10.96 -3.52 13.57
C ARG A 72 11.06 -4.96 13.08
N THR A 73 9.92 -5.63 12.87
CA THR A 73 9.90 -7.08 12.61
C THR A 73 9.51 -7.44 11.18
N GLY A 74 9.08 -6.48 10.37
CA GLY A 74 8.55 -6.71 9.02
C GLY A 74 7.21 -7.46 8.98
N LYS A 75 6.68 -7.87 10.15
CA LYS A 75 5.45 -8.66 10.23
C LYS A 75 4.24 -7.78 9.95
N ARG A 76 3.28 -8.31 9.18
CA ARG A 76 2.01 -7.64 8.92
C ARG A 76 0.98 -7.84 10.04
N PHE A 77 0.17 -6.81 10.27
CA PHE A 77 -0.87 -6.78 11.29
C PHE A 77 -1.96 -5.78 10.89
N ILE A 78 -3.11 -5.82 11.56
CA ILE A 78 -4.14 -4.79 11.46
C ILE A 78 -3.94 -3.81 12.60
N GLY A 79 -3.86 -2.52 12.30
CA GLY A 79 -3.79 -1.45 13.28
C GLY A 79 -4.82 -0.37 13.01
N CYS A 80 -5.17 0.41 14.02
CA CYS A 80 -6.02 1.59 13.85
C CYS A 80 -5.21 2.76 13.28
N THR A 81 -5.82 3.65 12.50
CA THR A 81 -5.20 4.92 12.07
C THR A 81 -4.81 5.82 13.25
N GLU A 82 -5.59 5.79 14.34
CA GLU A 82 -5.30 6.49 15.60
C GLU A 82 -4.20 5.80 16.44
N PHE A 83 -3.73 4.62 16.05
CA PHE A 83 -2.69 3.89 16.77
C PHE A 83 -1.41 4.73 16.93
N PHE A 84 -1.02 5.46 15.87
CA PHE A 84 0.17 6.31 15.89
C PHE A 84 0.05 7.55 16.76
N LYS A 85 -1.18 7.99 17.08
CA LYS A 85 -1.43 9.12 17.99
C LYS A 85 -1.56 8.69 19.45
N GLY A 86 -1.47 7.38 19.73
CA GLY A 86 -1.57 6.81 21.07
C GLY A 86 -2.99 6.73 21.65
N SER A 87 -3.99 7.20 20.91
CA SER A 87 -5.41 7.22 21.32
C SER A 87 -6.12 5.87 21.11
N CYS A 88 -5.49 4.93 20.39
CA CYS A 88 -6.00 3.57 20.20
C CYS A 88 -4.87 2.54 20.28
N LYS A 89 -5.12 1.40 20.93
CA LYS A 89 -4.16 0.29 21.06
C LYS A 89 -4.55 -0.96 20.25
N ALA A 90 -5.56 -0.83 19.38
CA ALA A 90 -6.03 -1.95 18.56
C ALA A 90 -4.94 -2.44 17.61
N SER A 91 -4.49 -3.67 17.82
CA SER A 91 -3.46 -4.34 17.02
C SER A 91 -3.78 -5.82 16.94
N PHE A 92 -4.02 -6.33 15.73
CA PHE A 92 -4.37 -7.73 15.50
C PHE A 92 -3.38 -8.39 14.54
N PRO A 93 -2.73 -9.50 14.92
CA PRO A 93 -1.78 -10.18 14.05
C PRO A 93 -2.50 -10.80 12.85
N LEU A 94 -1.85 -10.75 11.69
CA LEU A 94 -2.34 -11.42 10.48
C LEU A 94 -1.45 -12.62 10.12
N PRO A 95 -1.97 -13.61 9.37
CA PRO A 95 -1.13 -14.66 8.77
C PRO A 95 0.01 -14.01 7.99
N GLN A 96 1.24 -14.51 7.98
CA GLN A 96 2.35 -13.81 7.28
C GLN A 96 2.56 -14.26 5.82
N LYS A 97 2.03 -15.43 5.45
CA LYS A 97 2.17 -16.02 4.11
C LYS A 97 1.01 -15.64 3.19
N GLY A 98 1.27 -15.54 1.89
CA GLY A 98 0.26 -15.20 0.87
C GLY A 98 -0.14 -13.71 0.85
N SER A 99 -1.19 -13.36 0.11
CA SER A 99 -1.76 -12.01 0.08
C SER A 99 -2.97 -11.90 1.02
N VAL A 100 -3.15 -10.70 1.58
CA VAL A 100 -4.31 -10.37 2.43
C VAL A 100 -4.90 -9.08 1.90
N ALA A 101 -6.22 -9.09 1.70
CA ALA A 101 -6.99 -7.93 1.28
C ALA A 101 -8.19 -7.73 2.23
N PRO A 102 -8.68 -6.49 2.41
CA PRO A 102 -9.97 -6.25 3.03
C PRO A 102 -11.08 -7.11 2.41
N SER A 103 -12.02 -7.58 3.22
CA SER A 103 -13.22 -8.25 2.73
C SER A 103 -14.42 -7.31 2.91
N GLU A 104 -15.32 -7.30 1.94
CA GLU A 104 -16.60 -6.58 2.03
C GLU A 104 -17.57 -7.20 3.05
N LYS A 105 -17.27 -8.42 3.53
CA LYS A 105 -18.13 -9.14 4.47
C LYS A 105 -17.74 -8.86 5.91
N ALA A 106 -18.73 -8.53 6.72
CA ALA A 106 -18.62 -8.57 8.18
C ALA A 106 -18.73 -10.01 8.69
N CYS A 107 -18.12 -10.30 9.83
CA CYS A 107 -18.21 -11.58 10.50
C CYS A 107 -19.67 -11.83 10.92
N PRO A 108 -20.27 -12.97 10.56
CA PRO A 108 -21.67 -13.24 10.89
C PRO A 108 -21.91 -13.38 12.40
N GLU A 109 -20.86 -13.67 13.18
CA GLU A 109 -20.96 -13.96 14.62
C GLU A 109 -20.75 -12.73 15.49
N CYS A 110 -19.75 -11.91 15.17
CA CYS A 110 -19.40 -10.74 15.98
C CYS A 110 -19.60 -9.39 15.26
N GLY A 111 -19.95 -9.40 13.97
CA GLY A 111 -20.14 -8.17 13.18
C GLY A 111 -18.85 -7.43 12.81
N TRP A 112 -17.68 -7.93 13.21
CA TRP A 112 -16.39 -7.28 12.89
C TRP A 112 -16.06 -7.39 11.40
N PRO A 113 -15.38 -6.39 10.82
CA PRO A 113 -14.92 -6.52 9.44
C PRO A 113 -13.94 -7.70 9.32
N MET A 114 -13.90 -8.34 8.15
CA MET A 114 -13.03 -9.48 7.90
C MET A 114 -11.98 -9.18 6.83
N VAL A 115 -10.98 -10.05 6.73
CA VAL A 115 -9.98 -10.00 5.65
C VAL A 115 -9.99 -11.28 4.84
N GLN A 116 -9.75 -11.18 3.54
CA GLN A 116 -9.58 -12.33 2.67
C GLN A 116 -8.10 -12.70 2.57
N VAL A 117 -7.78 -13.96 2.83
CA VAL A 117 -6.43 -14.51 2.73
C VAL A 117 -6.34 -15.40 1.49
N LYS A 118 -5.32 -15.16 0.65
CA LYS A 118 -5.04 -15.97 -0.54
C LYS A 118 -3.60 -16.50 -0.43
N ILE A 119 -3.44 -17.82 -0.42
CA ILE A 119 -2.12 -18.48 -0.44
C ILE A 119 -2.05 -19.34 -1.70
N LYS A 120 -0.91 -19.30 -2.41
CA LYS A 120 -0.68 -20.14 -3.59
C LYS A 120 -0.91 -21.62 -3.23
N GLY A 121 -1.73 -22.31 -4.01
CA GLY A 121 -2.07 -23.72 -3.80
C GLY A 121 -3.15 -24.00 -2.74
N LYS A 122 -3.77 -22.98 -2.14
CA LYS A 122 -4.93 -23.15 -1.23
C LYS A 122 -6.11 -22.31 -1.70
N ARG A 123 -7.33 -22.81 -1.45
CA ARG A 123 -8.56 -22.06 -1.73
C ARG A 123 -8.58 -20.80 -0.85
N PRO A 124 -8.91 -19.61 -1.38
CA PRO A 124 -9.07 -18.40 -0.58
C PRO A 124 -10.07 -18.58 0.55
N TRP A 125 -9.81 -17.98 1.72
CA TRP A 125 -10.74 -17.95 2.84
C TRP A 125 -10.84 -16.56 3.46
N THR A 126 -11.98 -16.28 4.10
CA THR A 126 -12.19 -15.09 4.92
C THR A 126 -11.80 -15.39 6.36
N LEU A 127 -11.10 -14.45 7.00
CA LEU A 127 -10.60 -14.56 8.36
C LEU A 127 -11.16 -13.43 9.21
N CYS A 128 -11.81 -13.80 10.31
CA CYS A 128 -12.10 -12.89 11.41
C CYS A 128 -10.84 -12.76 12.30
N PHE A 129 -10.31 -11.54 12.37
CA PHE A 129 -9.11 -11.24 13.16
C PHE A 129 -9.41 -10.88 14.61
N ASN A 130 -10.68 -10.66 14.97
CA ASN A 130 -11.08 -10.48 16.36
C ASN A 130 -10.72 -11.75 17.18
N THR A 131 -9.98 -11.58 18.27
CA THR A 131 -9.60 -12.67 19.18
C THR A 131 -10.80 -13.16 19.99
N ASP A 132 -11.71 -12.25 20.31
CA ASP A 132 -12.82 -12.47 21.24
C ASP A 132 -14.09 -12.89 20.47
N CYS A 133 -13.91 -13.45 19.28
CA CYS A 133 -15.01 -13.87 18.43
C CYS A 133 -15.60 -15.20 18.93
N PRO A 134 -16.92 -15.30 19.17
CA PRO A 134 -17.56 -16.52 19.71
C PRO A 134 -17.23 -17.79 18.92
N SER A 135 -17.13 -17.70 17.58
CA SER A 135 -16.76 -18.84 16.73
C SER A 135 -15.35 -19.41 16.94
N LYS A 136 -14.47 -18.71 17.67
CA LYS A 136 -13.15 -19.23 18.05
C LYS A 136 -13.19 -20.08 19.30
N GLU A 137 -14.09 -19.79 20.24
CA GLU A 137 -14.29 -20.59 21.46
C GLU A 137 -14.89 -21.96 21.12
N VAL A 138 -15.85 -22.00 20.21
CA VAL A 138 -16.50 -23.25 19.75
C VAL A 138 -15.50 -24.24 19.14
N LYS A 139 -14.40 -23.75 18.53
CA LYS A 139 -13.37 -24.63 17.95
C LYS A 139 -12.37 -25.19 18.98
N ALA A 140 -12.29 -24.62 20.17
CA ALA A 140 -11.41 -25.11 21.24
C ALA A 140 -12.06 -26.22 22.07
N GLY A 141 -13.39 -26.30 22.09
CA GLY A 141 -14.18 -27.28 22.86
C GLY A 141 -14.48 -28.61 22.13
N ILE A 142 -14.06 -28.77 20.87
CA ILE A 142 -14.17 -30.03 20.13
C ILE A 142 -12.77 -30.65 20.10
N LYS A 143 -12.42 -31.37 21.16
CA LYS A 143 -11.25 -32.27 21.20
C LYS A 143 -11.75 -33.69 21.45
#